data_AF-A0A6I8WAD2-F1
#
_entry.id   AF-A0A6I8WAD2-F1
#
_cell.length_a   1.000
_cell.length_b   1.000
_cell.length_c   1.000
_cell.angle_alpha   90.00
_cell.angle_beta   90.00
_cell.angle_gamma   90.00
#
_symmetry.space_group_name_H-M   'P 1'
#
loop_
_entity.id
_entity.type
_entity.pdbx_description
1 polymer ?
#
loop_
_entity_poly.entity_id
_entity_poly.type
_entity_poly.pdbx_seq_one_letter_code
_entity_poly.pdbx_strand_id
1 'polypeptide(L)'
;MPELEGHKKEMFADSYLFKSEIGMYSTVLPEFERVLRQADTKLHGERIFHSLEPRQVMIFEDLVEIGYFVVRDRAPTFEEIRRAYLKLAKCHAVSMKILNENPDFLKEYTLGLFGLCAMMEDPIMASGMAPFIELLGKVPEFNKYKPYFEKIKGNYLQRVRDIMEEHRENPRPDGYYVLSHFHEQ
;
A
#
# COMPACT_ATOMS: atom_id res chain seq x y z
N MET A 1 -7.18 -5.84 15.74
CA MET A 1 -6.88 -6.61 14.52
C MET A 1 -8.19 -6.77 13.74
N PRO A 2 -8.19 -6.89 12.40
CA PRO A 2 -9.42 -6.94 11.59
C PRO A 2 -10.41 -8.05 11.98
N GLU A 3 -9.94 -9.11 12.64
CA GLU A 3 -10.72 -10.25 13.12
C GLU A 3 -11.41 -10.01 14.48
N LEU A 4 -10.97 -9.01 15.25
CA LEU A 4 -11.57 -8.64 16.53
C LEU A 4 -12.70 -7.62 16.29
N GLU A 5 -13.80 -7.78 17.01
CA GLU A 5 -14.90 -6.81 17.00
C GLU A 5 -14.39 -5.37 17.23
N GLY A 6 -14.87 -4.43 16.40
CA GLY A 6 -14.54 -3.01 16.49
C GLY A 6 -14.35 -2.33 15.14
N HIS A 7 -14.04 -1.03 15.20
CA HIS A 7 -13.98 -0.11 14.06
C HIS A 7 -13.20 -0.64 12.83
N LYS A 8 -12.10 -1.37 13.05
CA LYS A 8 -11.32 -1.94 11.94
C LYS A 8 -12.07 -3.08 11.24
N LYS A 9 -12.74 -3.96 11.98
CA LYS A 9 -13.52 -5.05 11.40
C LYS A 9 -14.67 -4.51 10.56
N GLU A 10 -15.41 -3.53 11.09
CA GLU A 10 -16.53 -2.88 10.37
C GLU A 10 -16.06 -2.19 9.08
N MET A 11 -14.92 -1.50 9.13
CA MET A 11 -14.34 -0.82 7.97
C MET A 11 -13.84 -1.80 6.88
N PHE A 12 -13.48 -3.03 7.24
CA PHE A 12 -12.93 -4.05 6.32
C PHE A 12 -13.92 -5.16 5.94
N ALA A 13 -15.03 -5.31 6.66
CA ALA A 13 -16.00 -6.41 6.49
C ALA A 13 -16.62 -6.48 5.08
N ASP A 14 -16.88 -5.32 4.47
CA ASP A 14 -17.45 -5.21 3.12
C ASP A 14 -16.39 -4.89 2.05
N SER A 15 -15.10 -4.95 2.41
CA SER A 15 -14.03 -4.50 1.52
C SER A 15 -13.55 -5.61 0.59
N TYR A 16 -13.39 -5.27 -0.70
CA TYR A 16 -12.73 -6.12 -1.69
C TYR A 16 -11.24 -6.38 -1.37
N LEU A 17 -10.70 -5.74 -0.32
CA LEU A 17 -9.29 -5.78 0.05
C LEU A 17 -8.79 -7.20 0.31
N PHE A 18 -9.58 -8.06 0.95
CA PHE A 18 -9.15 -9.45 1.18
C PHE A 18 -9.07 -10.25 -0.12
N LYS A 19 -10.01 -10.00 -1.06
CA LYS A 19 -9.97 -10.62 -2.39
C LYS A 19 -8.77 -10.11 -3.19
N SER A 20 -8.50 -8.80 -3.16
CA SER A 20 -7.31 -8.21 -3.77
C SER A 20 -6.03 -8.79 -3.18
N GLU A 21 -5.96 -8.93 -1.86
CA GLU A 21 -4.79 -9.49 -1.15
C GLU A 21 -4.54 -10.94 -1.55
N ILE A 22 -5.58 -11.79 -1.60
CA ILE A 22 -5.44 -13.15 -2.15
C ILE A 22 -4.86 -13.10 -3.57
N GLY A 23 -5.41 -12.26 -4.45
CA GLY A 23 -4.93 -12.09 -5.82
C GLY A 23 -3.47 -11.66 -5.90
N MET A 24 -3.01 -10.80 -4.98
CA MET A 24 -1.60 -10.41 -4.89
C MET A 24 -0.70 -11.60 -4.60
N TYR A 25 -1.02 -12.39 -3.58
CA TYR A 25 -0.18 -13.51 -3.18
C TYR A 25 -0.40 -14.78 -4.03
N SER A 26 -1.51 -14.89 -4.78
CA SER A 26 -1.78 -16.04 -5.65
C SER A 26 -1.32 -15.85 -7.08
N THR A 27 -1.29 -14.61 -7.57
CA THR A 27 -1.16 -14.32 -9.00
C THR A 27 -0.07 -13.28 -9.26
N VAL A 28 -0.17 -12.10 -8.67
CA VAL A 28 0.68 -10.96 -9.04
C VAL A 28 2.11 -11.12 -8.55
N LEU A 29 2.32 -11.36 -7.25
CA LEU A 29 3.65 -11.51 -6.67
C LEU A 29 4.40 -12.74 -7.22
N PRO A 30 3.76 -13.91 -7.42
CA PRO A 30 4.40 -15.03 -8.12
C PRO A 30 4.86 -14.68 -9.55
N GLU A 31 4.07 -13.95 -10.32
CA GLU A 31 4.47 -13.50 -11.66
C GLU A 31 5.60 -12.47 -11.61
N PHE A 32 5.63 -11.61 -10.60
CA PHE A 32 6.72 -10.67 -10.37
C PHE A 32 8.02 -11.41 -10.11
N GLU A 33 8.01 -12.39 -9.20
CA GLU A 33 9.17 -13.25 -8.94
C GLU A 33 9.57 -14.05 -10.18
N ARG A 34 8.61 -14.53 -10.98
CA ARG A 34 8.85 -15.25 -12.25
C ARG A 34 9.71 -14.43 -13.21
N VAL A 35 9.41 -13.14 -13.35
CA VAL A 35 10.14 -12.18 -14.20
C VAL A 35 11.48 -11.80 -13.55
N LEU A 36 11.52 -11.66 -12.23
CA LEU A 36 12.72 -11.33 -11.46
C LEU A 36 13.64 -12.52 -11.19
N ARG A 37 13.39 -13.71 -11.76
CA ARG A 37 14.22 -14.90 -11.55
C ARG A 37 15.71 -14.69 -11.85
N GLN A 38 16.04 -13.84 -12.82
CA GLN A 38 17.44 -13.50 -13.13
C GLN A 38 18.11 -12.62 -12.06
N ALA A 39 17.32 -11.97 -11.20
CA ALA A 39 17.78 -11.08 -10.14
C ALA A 39 17.70 -11.70 -8.73
N ASP A 40 17.50 -13.04 -8.65
CA ASP A 40 17.44 -13.84 -7.41
C ASP A 40 16.69 -13.13 -6.26
N THR A 41 15.41 -12.84 -6.49
CA THR A 41 14.60 -12.00 -5.59
C THR A 41 13.39 -12.75 -5.09
N LYS A 42 13.32 -12.94 -3.77
CA LYS A 42 12.10 -13.34 -3.05
C LYS A 42 11.41 -12.09 -2.48
N LEU A 43 10.25 -11.77 -3.02
CA LEU A 43 9.40 -10.65 -2.64
C LEU A 43 8.47 -11.02 -1.49
N HIS A 44 7.96 -12.25 -1.46
CA HIS A 44 6.94 -12.67 -0.49
C HIS A 44 7.25 -14.01 0.18
N GLY A 45 6.54 -14.29 1.27
CA GLY A 45 6.52 -15.62 1.89
C GLY A 45 5.68 -16.59 1.04
N GLU A 46 6.05 -17.87 1.05
CA GLU A 46 5.30 -18.91 0.38
C GLU A 46 3.89 -19.03 0.96
N ARG A 47 2.89 -18.92 0.08
CA ARG A 47 1.48 -19.05 0.45
C ARG A 47 1.06 -20.52 0.37
N ILE A 48 0.78 -21.10 1.53
CA ILE A 48 0.39 -22.50 1.70
C ILE A 48 -1.09 -22.70 1.35
N PHE A 49 -1.96 -21.82 1.83
CA PHE A 49 -3.41 -21.95 1.65
C PHE A 49 -4.12 -20.60 1.67
N HIS A 50 -5.28 -20.51 1.03
CA HIS A 50 -6.20 -19.41 1.20
C HIS A 50 -7.65 -19.88 0.99
N SER A 51 -8.60 -19.19 1.59
CA SER A 51 -10.02 -19.33 1.26
C SER A 51 -10.76 -18.00 1.39
N LEU A 52 -11.80 -17.83 0.58
CA LEU A 52 -12.80 -16.77 0.72
C LEU A 52 -14.04 -17.28 1.46
N GLU A 53 -14.43 -18.54 1.22
CA GLU A 53 -15.63 -19.17 1.77
C GLU A 53 -15.26 -20.53 2.39
N PRO A 54 -15.83 -20.92 3.55
CA PRO A 54 -16.80 -20.19 4.37
C PRO A 54 -16.17 -19.10 5.26
N ARG A 55 -14.85 -18.90 5.18
CA ARG A 55 -14.10 -17.90 5.94
C ARG A 55 -12.97 -17.34 5.09
N GLN A 56 -12.78 -16.03 5.18
CA GLN A 56 -11.62 -15.32 4.67
C GLN A 56 -10.37 -15.71 5.49
N VAL A 57 -9.47 -16.49 4.90
CA VAL A 57 -8.24 -16.95 5.55
C VAL A 57 -7.09 -17.05 4.55
N MET A 58 -5.88 -16.74 5.00
CA MET A 58 -4.63 -16.98 4.28
C MET A 58 -3.61 -17.60 5.24
N ILE A 59 -2.87 -18.59 4.76
CA ILE A 59 -1.85 -19.31 5.52
C ILE A 59 -0.55 -19.26 4.73
N PHE A 60 0.52 -18.85 5.39
CA PHE A 60 1.85 -18.70 4.83
C PHE A 60 2.87 -19.55 5.58
N GLU A 61 4.03 -19.77 4.96
CA GLU A 61 5.21 -20.25 5.67
C GLU A 61 5.56 -19.34 6.85
N ASP A 62 6.15 -19.92 7.89
CA ASP A 62 6.68 -19.12 8.99
C ASP A 62 8.05 -18.55 8.61
N LEU A 63 8.13 -17.23 8.47
CA LEU A 63 9.39 -16.55 8.13
C LEU A 63 10.40 -16.59 9.29
N VAL A 64 9.97 -16.85 10.53
CA VAL A 64 10.87 -16.97 11.68
C VAL A 64 11.81 -18.16 11.52
N GLU A 65 11.31 -19.28 10.97
CA GLU A 65 12.09 -20.49 10.70
C GLU A 65 13.26 -20.24 9.74
N ILE A 66 13.15 -19.23 8.87
CA ILE A 66 14.21 -18.80 7.95
C ILE A 66 14.93 -17.52 8.40
N GLY A 67 14.82 -17.17 9.69
CA GLY A 67 15.60 -16.12 10.34
C GLY A 67 15.06 -14.70 10.21
N TYR A 68 13.82 -14.52 9.74
CA TYR A 68 13.20 -13.19 9.80
C TYR A 68 12.74 -12.87 11.21
N PHE A 69 12.78 -11.59 11.54
CA PHE A 69 12.22 -11.06 12.78
C PHE A 69 11.52 -9.74 12.50
N VAL A 70 10.56 -9.39 13.34
CA VAL A 70 9.88 -8.10 13.26
C VAL A 70 10.74 -7.06 13.99
N VAL A 71 11.09 -5.97 13.30
CA VAL A 71 11.73 -4.83 13.96
C VAL A 71 10.72 -4.19 14.91
N ARG A 72 10.93 -4.35 16.21
CA ARG A 72 10.13 -3.77 17.29
C ARG A 72 11.02 -3.00 18.25
N ASP A 73 10.46 -2.00 18.91
CA ASP A 73 11.08 -1.24 20.01
C ASP A 73 12.40 -0.52 19.67
N ARG A 74 12.72 -0.40 18.38
CA ARG A 74 13.85 0.37 17.87
C ARG A 74 13.57 0.91 16.47
N ALA A 75 14.34 1.91 16.07
CA ALA A 75 14.38 2.35 14.69
C ALA A 75 15.01 1.26 13.79
N PRO A 76 14.57 1.12 12.52
CA PRO A 76 15.26 0.29 11.56
C PRO A 76 16.63 0.89 11.22
N THR A 77 17.61 0.03 11.01
CA THR A 77 18.96 0.39 10.58
C THR A 77 18.96 0.83 9.12
N PHE A 78 20.01 1.55 8.71
CA PHE A 78 20.18 1.96 7.31
C PHE A 78 20.09 0.77 6.34
N GLU A 79 20.70 -0.36 6.69
CA GLU A 79 20.70 -1.55 5.84
C GLU A 79 19.31 -2.20 5.74
N GLU A 80 18.55 -2.25 6.84
CA GLU A 80 17.15 -2.73 6.82
C GLU A 80 16.27 -1.84 5.94
N ILE A 81 16.41 -0.52 6.08
CA ILE A 81 15.70 0.47 5.25
C ILE A 81 16.08 0.28 3.77
N ARG A 82 17.38 0.17 3.47
CA ARG A 82 17.89 -0.03 2.12
C ARG A 82 17.33 -1.30 1.48
N ARG A 83 17.27 -2.41 2.22
CA ARG A 83 16.69 -3.68 1.74
C ARG A 83 15.19 -3.55 1.45
N ALA A 84 14.45 -2.86 2.32
CA ALA A 84 13.03 -2.59 2.10
C ALA A 84 12.81 -1.77 0.83
N TYR A 85 13.56 -0.67 0.65
CA TYR A 85 13.49 0.14 -0.58
C TYR A 85 13.92 -0.61 -1.82
N LEU A 86 14.91 -1.50 -1.72
CA LEU A 86 15.33 -2.34 -2.84
C LEU A 86 14.22 -3.30 -3.28
N LYS A 87 13.50 -3.93 -2.33
CA LYS A 87 12.32 -4.75 -2.65
C LYS A 87 11.23 -3.92 -3.32
N LEU A 88 10.92 -2.74 -2.78
CA LEU A 88 9.94 -1.82 -3.37
C LEU A 88 10.31 -1.39 -4.79
N ALA A 89 11.59 -1.03 -5.02
CA ALA A 89 12.07 -0.65 -6.33
C ALA A 89 11.93 -1.79 -7.35
N LYS A 90 12.23 -3.04 -6.93
CA LYS A 90 12.02 -4.23 -7.77
C LYS A 90 10.54 -4.44 -8.08
N CYS A 91 9.64 -4.32 -7.10
CA CYS A 91 8.19 -4.40 -7.31
C CYS A 91 7.70 -3.35 -8.32
N HIS A 92 8.12 -2.09 -8.17
CA HIS A 92 7.75 -1.04 -9.12
C HIS A 92 8.28 -1.34 -10.52
N ALA A 93 9.56 -1.67 -10.66
CA ALA A 93 10.18 -1.94 -11.95
C ALA A 93 9.51 -3.11 -12.69
N VAL A 94 9.23 -4.22 -11.98
CA VAL A 94 8.59 -5.39 -12.60
C VAL A 94 7.13 -5.14 -12.94
N SER A 95 6.39 -4.42 -12.08
CA SER A 95 5.01 -4.04 -12.37
C SER A 95 4.93 -3.23 -13.66
N MET A 96 5.79 -2.22 -13.80
CA MET A 96 5.86 -1.37 -14.98
C MET A 96 6.14 -2.17 -16.25
N LYS A 97 7.12 -3.08 -16.19
CA LYS A 97 7.46 -3.96 -17.31
C LYS A 97 6.25 -4.80 -17.73
N ILE A 98 5.60 -5.46 -16.76
CA ILE A 98 4.46 -6.34 -17.04
C ILE A 98 3.30 -5.55 -17.63
N LEU A 99 3.00 -4.36 -17.11
CA LEU A 99 1.90 -3.53 -17.60
C LEU A 99 2.16 -2.98 -19.01
N ASN A 100 3.41 -2.66 -19.32
CA ASN A 100 3.78 -2.26 -20.68
C ASN A 100 3.61 -3.40 -21.69
N GLU A 101 3.78 -4.65 -21.27
CA GLU A 101 3.63 -5.85 -22.11
C GLU A 101 2.21 -6.39 -22.14
N ASN A 102 1.48 -6.23 -21.04
CA ASN A 102 0.11 -6.68 -20.84
C ASN A 102 -0.64 -5.65 -19.94
N PRO A 103 -1.21 -4.59 -20.54
CA PRO A 103 -1.91 -3.53 -19.81
C PRO A 103 -3.09 -4.06 -18.97
N ASP A 104 -3.66 -5.18 -19.38
CA ASP A 104 -4.81 -5.81 -18.72
C ASP A 104 -4.43 -6.63 -17.47
N PHE A 105 -3.14 -6.80 -17.17
CA PHE A 105 -2.68 -7.73 -16.12
C PHE A 105 -3.24 -7.41 -14.73
N LEU A 106 -3.43 -6.13 -14.41
CA LEU A 106 -3.93 -5.68 -13.11
C LEU A 106 -5.38 -5.17 -13.14
N LYS A 107 -6.07 -5.22 -14.29
CA LYS A 107 -7.39 -4.58 -14.48
C LYS A 107 -8.51 -5.03 -13.53
N GLU A 108 -8.31 -6.15 -12.83
CA GLU A 108 -9.28 -6.68 -11.86
C GLU A 108 -9.12 -6.06 -10.46
N TYR A 109 -8.02 -5.34 -10.21
CA TYR A 109 -7.70 -4.73 -8.92
C TYR A 109 -8.10 -3.25 -8.92
N THR A 110 -9.39 -3.00 -9.14
CA THR A 110 -9.94 -1.67 -9.41
C THR A 110 -10.33 -0.88 -8.17
N LEU A 111 -9.93 -1.29 -6.95
CA LEU A 111 -10.35 -0.60 -5.72
C LEU A 111 -9.16 -0.23 -4.84
N GLY A 112 -8.59 0.95 -5.08
CA GLY A 112 -7.59 1.53 -4.19
C GLY A 112 -8.18 1.96 -2.85
N LEU A 113 -7.32 2.10 -1.83
CA LEU A 113 -7.72 2.49 -0.48
C LEU A 113 -8.42 3.86 -0.45
N PHE A 114 -8.07 4.77 -1.36
CA PHE A 114 -8.62 6.12 -1.45
C PHE A 114 -9.90 6.22 -2.30
N GLY A 115 -10.23 5.17 -3.06
CA GLY A 115 -11.52 5.01 -3.72
C GLY A 115 -12.65 4.62 -2.75
N LEU A 116 -12.30 4.11 -1.55
CA LEU A 116 -13.25 3.79 -0.49
C LEU A 116 -13.66 5.07 0.26
N CYS A 117 -14.88 5.55 0.06
CA CYS A 117 -15.41 6.72 0.79
C CYS A 117 -15.26 6.59 2.31
N ALA A 118 -15.44 5.38 2.86
CA ALA A 118 -15.26 5.10 4.28
C ALA A 118 -13.85 5.45 4.82
N MET A 119 -12.80 5.34 3.99
CA MET A 119 -11.43 5.71 4.39
C MET A 119 -11.20 7.21 4.40
N MET A 120 -11.89 7.96 3.53
CA MET A 120 -11.77 9.43 3.50
C MET A 120 -12.51 10.11 4.64
N GLU A 121 -13.60 9.48 5.11
CA GLU A 121 -14.41 9.94 6.23
C GLU A 121 -13.91 9.43 7.58
N ASP A 122 -12.96 8.48 7.57
CA ASP A 122 -12.37 7.94 8.77
C ASP A 122 -11.71 9.05 9.63
N PRO A 123 -12.03 9.13 10.94
CA PRO A 123 -11.50 10.18 11.80
C PRO A 123 -9.97 10.23 11.87
N ILE A 124 -9.26 9.12 11.72
CA ILE A 124 -7.79 9.10 11.72
C ILE A 124 -7.26 9.84 10.48
N MET A 125 -7.86 9.60 9.31
CA MET A 125 -7.48 10.27 8.07
C MET A 125 -7.91 11.74 8.04
N ALA A 126 -9.13 12.05 8.50
CA ALA A 126 -9.70 13.40 8.46
C ALA A 126 -9.17 14.36 9.52
N SER A 127 -8.71 13.85 10.67
CA SER A 127 -8.24 14.72 11.77
C SER A 127 -6.72 14.93 11.80
N GLY A 128 -5.92 14.13 11.08
CA GLY A 128 -4.45 14.11 11.22
C GLY A 128 -3.73 15.41 10.84
N MET A 129 -4.28 16.23 9.95
CA MET A 129 -3.63 17.46 9.49
C MET A 129 -3.50 18.53 10.59
N ALA A 130 -4.48 18.65 11.47
CA ALA A 130 -4.46 19.67 12.52
C ALA A 130 -3.34 19.43 13.57
N PRO A 131 -3.20 18.22 14.15
CA PRO A 131 -2.07 17.87 15.02
C PRO A 131 -0.72 17.99 14.32
N PHE A 132 -0.64 17.67 13.02
CA PHE A 132 0.59 17.82 12.26
C PHE A 132 1.03 19.28 12.14
N ILE A 133 0.11 20.20 11.82
CA ILE A 133 0.38 21.64 11.80
C ILE A 133 0.79 22.17 13.18
N GLU A 134 0.19 21.65 14.25
CA GLU A 134 0.59 21.97 15.62
C GLU A 134 2.02 21.52 15.91
N LEU A 135 2.39 20.30 15.53
CA LEU A 135 3.75 19.77 15.65
C LEU A 135 4.77 20.64 14.92
N LEU A 136 4.47 21.08 13.69
CA LEU A 136 5.35 21.97 12.92
C LEU A 136 5.61 23.29 13.65
N GLY A 137 4.66 23.78 14.44
CA GLY A 137 4.83 24.98 15.26
C GLY A 137 5.67 24.79 16.52
N LYS A 138 5.77 23.55 17.03
CA LYS A 138 6.54 23.23 18.26
C LYS A 138 8.04 23.08 18.00
N VAL A 139 8.44 22.77 16.77
CA VAL A 139 9.84 22.58 16.37
C VAL A 139 10.29 23.79 15.55
N PRO A 140 11.18 24.67 16.08
CA PRO A 140 11.55 25.93 15.42
C PRO A 140 12.03 25.76 13.97
N GLU A 141 12.78 24.69 13.68
CA GLU A 141 13.31 24.36 12.36
C GLU A 141 12.20 24.06 11.33
N PHE A 142 11.05 23.58 11.81
CA PHE A 142 9.92 23.18 10.97
C PHE A 142 8.86 24.26 10.80
N ASN A 143 8.89 25.32 11.61
CA ASN A 143 7.89 26.38 11.59
C ASN A 143 7.77 27.05 10.20
N LYS A 144 8.89 27.11 9.44
CA LYS A 144 8.91 27.60 8.05
C LYS A 144 7.99 26.81 7.10
N TYR A 145 7.64 25.57 7.42
CA TYR A 145 6.77 24.72 6.60
C TYR A 145 5.28 24.90 6.93
N LYS A 146 4.96 25.44 8.10
CA LYS A 146 3.59 25.56 8.61
C LYS A 146 2.62 26.25 7.63
N PRO A 147 2.97 27.39 7.00
CA PRO A 147 2.06 28.09 6.08
C PRO A 147 1.64 27.25 4.87
N TYR A 148 2.51 26.35 4.40
CA TYR A 148 2.21 25.48 3.26
C TYR A 148 1.12 24.46 3.59
N PHE A 149 1.15 23.90 4.80
CA PHE A 149 0.17 22.91 5.26
C PHE A 149 -1.15 23.56 5.68
N GLU A 150 -1.12 24.75 6.27
CA GLU A 150 -2.33 25.53 6.55
C GLU A 150 -3.13 25.83 5.28
N LYS A 151 -2.43 26.20 4.19
CA LYS A 151 -3.04 26.49 2.88
C LYS A 151 -3.83 25.31 2.30
N ILE A 152 -3.43 24.07 2.58
CA ILE A 152 -4.04 22.86 2.00
C ILE A 152 -4.97 22.14 2.98
N LYS A 153 -5.03 22.57 4.24
CA LYS A 153 -5.79 21.89 5.30
C LYS A 153 -7.25 21.63 4.95
N GLY A 154 -7.90 22.56 4.23
CA GLY A 154 -9.31 22.43 3.87
C GLY A 154 -9.59 21.46 2.72
N ASN A 155 -8.59 21.07 1.93
CA ASN A 155 -8.79 20.26 0.72
C ASN A 155 -7.78 19.12 0.52
N TYR A 156 -6.86 18.89 1.47
CA TYR A 156 -5.79 17.90 1.28
C TYR A 156 -6.32 16.49 1.03
N LEU A 157 -7.38 16.06 1.70
CA LEU A 157 -7.96 14.72 1.48
C LEU A 157 -8.49 14.57 0.06
N GLN A 158 -9.23 15.57 -0.42
CA GLN A 158 -9.71 15.58 -1.80
C GLN A 158 -8.53 15.55 -2.77
N ARG A 159 -7.51 16.39 -2.54
CA ARG A 159 -6.30 16.39 -3.39
C ARG A 159 -5.56 15.06 -3.37
N VAL A 160 -5.49 14.38 -2.23
CA VAL A 160 -4.88 13.05 -2.13
C VAL A 160 -5.70 12.05 -2.95
N ARG A 161 -7.03 12.07 -2.83
CA ARG A 161 -7.92 11.23 -3.66
C ARG A 161 -7.68 11.49 -5.15
N ASP A 162 -7.73 12.75 -5.57
CA ASP A 162 -7.56 13.14 -6.98
C ASP A 162 -6.21 12.65 -7.54
N ILE A 163 -5.14 12.72 -6.73
CA ILE A 163 -3.81 12.22 -7.13
C ILE A 163 -3.78 10.70 -7.18
N MET A 164 -4.36 10.03 -6.19
CA MET A 164 -4.32 8.58 -6.07
C MET A 164 -5.26 7.88 -7.07
N GLU A 165 -6.33 8.53 -7.51
CA GLU A 165 -7.26 8.00 -8.52
C GLU A 165 -6.99 8.54 -9.94
N GLU A 166 -6.01 9.45 -10.13
CA GLU A 166 -5.71 10.09 -11.43
C GLU A 166 -5.52 9.07 -12.55
N HIS A 167 -4.77 8.00 -12.30
CA HIS A 167 -4.55 6.95 -13.30
C HIS A 167 -5.86 6.36 -13.86
N ARG A 168 -6.91 6.30 -13.05
CA ARG A 168 -8.19 5.68 -13.43
C ARG A 168 -9.13 6.69 -14.04
N GLU A 169 -9.22 7.88 -13.46
CA GLU A 169 -10.16 8.91 -13.88
C GLU A 169 -9.63 9.76 -15.05
N ASN A 170 -8.32 9.98 -15.11
CA ASN A 170 -7.68 10.86 -16.08
C ASN A 170 -6.21 10.46 -16.39
N PRO A 171 -5.97 9.25 -16.94
CA PRO A 171 -4.63 8.76 -17.22
C PRO A 171 -3.86 9.69 -18.16
N ARG A 172 -2.64 10.03 -17.75
CA ARG A 172 -1.67 10.79 -18.52
C ARG A 172 -0.88 9.89 -19.48
N PRO A 173 -0.73 10.27 -20.76
CA PRO A 173 0.07 9.52 -21.73
C PRO A 173 1.55 9.36 -21.36
N ASP A 174 2.11 10.29 -20.57
CA ASP A 174 3.49 10.31 -20.09
C ASP A 174 3.61 9.86 -18.62
N GLY A 175 2.53 9.33 -18.04
CA GLY A 175 2.49 8.81 -16.67
C GLY A 175 3.28 7.52 -16.52
N TYR A 176 4.02 7.40 -15.41
CA TYR A 176 4.68 6.16 -15.02
C TYR A 176 3.84 5.43 -13.97
N TYR A 177 3.01 4.50 -14.44
CA TYR A 177 2.10 3.75 -13.58
C TYR A 177 2.74 2.44 -13.13
N VAL A 178 2.82 2.27 -11.81
CA VAL A 178 3.38 1.09 -11.14
C VAL A 178 2.42 0.60 -10.06
N LEU A 179 2.49 -0.68 -9.73
CA LEU A 179 1.72 -1.21 -8.60
C LEU A 179 2.29 -0.60 -7.30
N SER A 180 1.44 -0.01 -6.46
CA SER A 180 1.87 0.56 -5.17
C SER A 180 0.96 0.12 -4.03
N HIS A 181 1.45 0.19 -2.79
CA HIS A 181 0.71 -0.25 -1.59
C HIS A 181 -0.65 0.47 -1.41
N PHE A 182 -0.81 1.68 -1.96
CA PHE A 182 -2.05 2.46 -1.90
C PHE A 182 -2.76 2.59 -3.24
N HIS A 183 -2.19 1.99 -4.29
CA HIS A 183 -2.65 2.09 -5.66
C HIS A 183 -2.69 0.67 -6.23
N GLU A 184 -3.85 0.04 -6.08
CA GLU A 184 -4.24 -1.06 -6.95
C GLU A 184 -4.61 -0.43 -8.30
N GLN A 185 -4.21 -1.03 -9.43
CA GLN A 185 -4.39 -0.41 -10.75
C GLN A 185 -5.76 -0.73 -11.33
#